data_AF-A0A1A8ILF8-F1
#
_entry.id   AF-A0A1A8ILF8-F1
#
_cell.length_a   1.000
_cell.length_b   1.000
_cell.length_c   1.000
_cell.angle_alpha   90.00
_cell.angle_beta   90.00
_cell.angle_gamma   90.00
#
_symmetry.space_group_name_H-M   'P 1'
#
loop_
_entity.id
_entity.type
_entity.pdbx_description
1 polymer ?
#
loop_
_entity_poly.entity_id
_entity_poly.type
_entity_poly.pdbx_seq_one_letter_code
_entity_poly.pdbx_strand_id
1 'polypeptide(L)'
;ALSAYQDKLRTMEDLPHVRLLELLYRMVFQGFHSRLHELQILEKQLYGPMYVSGFKVVAVNSPQLLEELLRKDQKFPSRGDMTLWTEYRDMSGLGYGP
;
A
#
# COMPACT_ATOMS: atom_id res chain seq x y z
N ALA A 1 4.04 13.79 -24.12
CA ALA A 1 2.86 14.46 -23.56
C ALA A 1 2.67 14.09 -22.07
N LEU A 2 3.67 14.36 -21.23
CA LEU A 2 3.55 14.26 -19.76
C LEU A 2 3.24 15.64 -19.18
N SER A 3 2.27 16.30 -19.81
CA SER A 3 1.95 17.72 -19.61
C SER A 3 1.14 17.91 -18.32
N ALA A 4 1.58 18.88 -17.50
CA ALA A 4 0.76 19.67 -16.60
C ALA A 4 0.17 19.04 -15.30
N TYR A 5 0.72 17.94 -14.78
CA TYR A 5 0.25 17.38 -13.49
C TYR A 5 1.02 17.83 -12.23
N GLN A 6 2.01 18.72 -12.36
CA GLN A 6 3.03 18.96 -11.33
C GLN A 6 3.03 20.33 -10.64
N ASP A 7 1.94 21.11 -10.67
CA ASP A 7 1.93 22.43 -10.00
C ASP A 7 1.29 22.44 -8.59
N LYS A 8 0.73 21.31 -8.13
CA LYS A 8 0.22 21.20 -6.75
C LYS A 8 0.51 19.82 -6.19
N LEU A 9 1.30 19.76 -5.11
CA LEU A 9 1.46 18.55 -4.32
C LEU A 9 0.08 18.10 -3.83
N ARG A 10 -0.28 16.86 -4.12
CA ARG A 10 -1.53 16.28 -3.62
C ARG A 10 -1.37 16.01 -2.12
N THR A 11 -2.36 16.45 -1.36
CA THR A 11 -2.45 16.18 0.08
C THR A 11 -3.35 14.96 0.30
N MET A 12 -3.43 14.43 1.52
CA MET A 12 -4.24 13.25 1.81
C MET A 12 -5.72 13.48 1.46
N GLU A 13 -6.21 14.69 1.65
CA GLU A 13 -7.58 15.12 1.36
C GLU A 13 -7.92 15.06 -0.14
N ASP A 14 -6.91 15.14 -1.01
CA ASP A 14 -7.09 15.07 -2.47
C ASP A 14 -7.20 13.62 -2.99
N LEU A 15 -6.93 12.63 -2.13
CA LEU A 15 -6.99 11.21 -2.50
C LEU A 15 -8.40 10.63 -2.26
N PRO A 16 -8.80 9.58 -2.99
CA PRO A 16 -9.99 8.81 -2.65
C PRO A 16 -9.86 8.21 -1.26
N HIS A 17 -10.96 8.16 -0.50
CA HIS A 17 -10.98 7.64 0.87
C HIS A 17 -11.87 6.41 0.96
N VAL A 18 -11.33 5.35 1.54
CA VAL A 18 -12.10 4.17 1.92
C VAL A 18 -12.49 4.31 3.37
N ARG A 19 -13.77 4.09 3.68
CA ARG A 19 -14.24 4.11 5.07
C ARG A 19 -13.89 2.79 5.76
N LEU A 20 -13.56 2.83 7.05
CA LEU A 20 -13.25 1.61 7.81
C LEU A 20 -14.38 0.57 7.74
N LEU A 21 -15.64 1.02 7.88
CA LEU A 21 -16.81 0.15 7.77
C LEU A 21 -16.97 -0.47 6.38
N GLU A 22 -16.61 0.27 5.34
CA GLU A 22 -16.63 -0.24 3.96
C GLU A 22 -15.60 -1.36 3.80
N LEU A 23 -14.36 -1.13 4.24
CA LEU A 23 -13.31 -2.15 4.23
C LEU A 23 -13.74 -3.42 5.00
N LEU A 24 -14.26 -3.26 6.22
CA LEU A 24 -14.74 -4.38 7.03
C LEU A 24 -15.90 -5.12 6.35
N TYR A 25 -16.81 -4.39 5.70
CA TYR A 25 -17.89 -5.00 4.94
C TYR A 25 -17.37 -5.89 3.81
N ARG A 26 -16.38 -5.41 3.03
CA ARG A 26 -15.76 -6.20 1.96
C ARG A 26 -15.04 -7.44 2.51
N MET A 27 -14.31 -7.27 3.59
CA MET A 27 -13.57 -8.36 4.24
C MET A 27 -14.48 -9.48 4.73
N VAL A 28 -15.54 -9.11 5.47
CA VAL A 28 -16.41 -10.07 6.17
C VAL A 28 -17.55 -10.55 5.28
N PHE A 29 -18.35 -9.64 4.72
CA PHE A 29 -19.59 -9.99 4.03
C PHE A 29 -19.39 -10.30 2.54
N GLN A 30 -18.43 -9.65 1.87
CA GLN A 30 -18.09 -10.00 0.48
C GLN A 30 -17.07 -11.15 0.40
N GLY A 31 -16.58 -11.65 1.54
CA GLY A 31 -15.72 -12.82 1.60
C GLY A 31 -14.31 -12.59 1.03
N PHE A 32 -13.77 -11.38 1.19
CA PHE A 32 -12.38 -11.07 0.79
C PHE A 32 -11.33 -11.42 1.86
N HIS A 33 -11.72 -11.81 3.08
CA HIS A 33 -10.77 -12.12 4.16
C HIS A 33 -9.70 -13.16 3.75
N SER A 34 -10.07 -14.18 2.98
CA SER A 34 -9.16 -15.22 2.46
C SER A 34 -8.58 -14.91 1.08
N ARG A 35 -9.01 -13.80 0.47
CA ARG A 35 -8.68 -13.39 -0.91
C ARG A 35 -8.26 -11.93 -0.97
N LEU A 36 -7.40 -11.54 -0.02
CA LEU A 36 -6.90 -10.17 0.11
C LEU A 36 -6.26 -9.64 -1.18
N HIS A 37 -5.60 -10.50 -1.95
CA HIS A 37 -5.00 -10.14 -3.23
C HIS A 37 -6.06 -9.73 -4.28
N GLU A 38 -7.23 -10.37 -4.29
CA GLU A 38 -8.34 -9.96 -5.17
C GLU A 38 -8.91 -8.60 -4.74
N LEU A 39 -9.00 -8.35 -3.43
CA LEU A 39 -9.42 -7.07 -2.90
C LEU A 39 -8.47 -5.94 -3.33
N GLN A 40 -7.16 -6.16 -3.31
CA GLN A 40 -6.16 -5.19 -3.79
C GLN A 40 -6.36 -4.84 -5.27
N ILE A 41 -6.70 -5.83 -6.11
CA ILE A 41 -7.00 -5.61 -7.54
C ILE A 41 -8.26 -4.75 -7.69
N LEU A 42 -9.31 -5.06 -6.93
CA LEU A 42 -10.57 -4.32 -6.94
C LEU A 42 -10.39 -2.87 -6.44
N GLU A 43 -9.65 -2.67 -5.35
CA GLU A 43 -9.35 -1.34 -4.81
C GLU A 43 -8.54 -0.50 -5.81
N LYS A 44 -7.59 -1.11 -6.54
CA LYS A 44 -6.88 -0.44 -7.63
C LYS A 44 -7.83 0.01 -8.74
N GLN A 45 -8.80 -0.83 -9.12
CA GLN A 45 -9.77 -0.48 -10.16
C GLN A 45 -10.71 0.66 -9.71
N LEU A 46 -11.10 0.68 -8.44
CA LEU A 46 -12.03 1.68 -7.89
C LEU A 46 -11.37 3.02 -7.59
N TYR A 47 -10.17 3.01 -6.99
CA TYR A 47 -9.55 4.21 -6.44
C TYR A 47 -8.29 4.65 -7.21
N GLY A 48 -7.84 3.84 -8.16
CA GLY A 48 -6.67 4.14 -8.97
C GLY A 48 -5.35 3.84 -8.26
N PRO A 49 -4.26 4.56 -8.60
CA PRO A 49 -2.90 4.21 -8.20
C PRO A 49 -2.57 4.51 -6.72
N MET A 50 -3.33 5.38 -6.06
CA MET A 50 -3.18 5.75 -4.66
C MET A 50 -4.51 6.12 -4.03
N TYR A 51 -4.70 5.78 -2.76
CA TYR A 51 -5.89 6.13 -1.98
C TYR A 51 -5.60 6.08 -0.49
N VAL A 52 -6.47 6.68 0.33
CA VAL A 52 -6.43 6.55 1.79
C VAL A 52 -7.31 5.37 2.21
N SER A 53 -6.69 4.37 2.84
CA SER A 53 -7.36 3.17 3.31
C SER A 53 -8.27 3.43 4.53
N GLY A 54 -9.11 2.45 4.86
CA GLY A 54 -9.95 2.49 6.07
C GLY A 54 -9.17 2.66 7.39
N PHE A 55 -7.87 2.36 7.37
CA PHE A 55 -6.95 2.54 8.50
C PHE A 55 -6.24 3.89 8.50
N LYS A 56 -6.65 4.84 7.65
CA LYS A 56 -6.04 6.17 7.48
C LYS A 56 -4.57 6.11 7.03
N VAL A 57 -4.20 5.07 6.30
CA VAL A 57 -2.88 4.91 5.68
C VAL A 57 -3.00 5.10 4.18
N VAL A 58 -2.04 5.81 3.57
CA VAL A 58 -1.94 5.93 2.11
C VAL A 58 -1.50 4.59 1.52
N ALA A 59 -2.38 3.97 0.77
CA ALA A 59 -2.11 2.73 0.06
C ALA A 59 -1.68 3.03 -1.39
N VAL A 60 -0.65 2.32 -1.84
CA VAL A 60 -0.06 2.45 -3.18
C VAL A 60 -0.40 1.20 -4.00
N ASN A 61 -1.17 1.37 -5.06
CA ASN A 61 -1.74 0.28 -5.87
C ASN A 61 -1.12 0.17 -7.28
N SER A 62 -0.15 1.02 -7.61
CA SER A 62 0.54 1.00 -8.90
C SER A 62 1.93 0.38 -8.76
N PRO A 63 2.25 -0.69 -9.53
CA PRO A 63 3.59 -1.27 -9.55
C PRO A 63 4.67 -0.26 -9.92
N GLN A 64 4.40 0.59 -10.92
CA GLN A 64 5.33 1.62 -11.38
C GLN A 64 5.60 2.66 -10.28
N LEU A 65 4.56 3.06 -9.55
CA LEU A 65 4.70 4.02 -8.46
C LEU A 65 5.42 3.42 -7.25
N LEU A 66 5.11 2.16 -6.93
CA LEU A 66 5.79 1.43 -5.86
C LEU A 66 7.28 1.26 -6.17
N GLU A 67 7.61 0.91 -7.41
CA GLU A 67 8.99 0.80 -7.89
C GLU A 67 9.74 2.13 -7.77
N GLU A 68 9.14 3.24 -8.21
CA GLU A 68 9.73 4.57 -8.04
C GLU A 68 9.91 4.95 -6.57
N LEU A 69 8.92 4.64 -5.72
CA LEU A 69 8.98 4.92 -4.29
C LEU A 69 10.12 4.15 -3.63
N LEU A 70 10.27 2.87 -3.93
CA LEU A 70 11.33 2.02 -3.39
C LEU A 70 12.72 2.44 -3.86
N ARG A 71 12.85 2.96 -5.09
CA ARG A 71 14.14 3.50 -5.59
C ARG A 71 14.53 4.84 -4.99
N LYS A 72 13.54 5.63 -4.56
CA LYS A 72 13.72 6.94 -3.92
C LYS A 72 13.69 6.84 -2.39
N ASP A 73 13.70 5.62 -1.85
CA ASP A 73 13.68 5.38 -0.42
C ASP A 73 14.95 5.94 0.24
N GLN A 74 14.86 6.33 1.50
CA GLN A 74 16.00 6.91 2.21
C GLN A 74 17.07 5.84 2.50
N LYS A 75 18.30 6.27 2.81
CA LYS A 75 19.39 5.35 3.18
C LYS A 75 19.01 4.40 4.32
N PHE A 76 18.19 4.87 5.27
CA PHE A 76 17.68 4.09 6.41
C PHE A 76 16.16 4.23 6.51
N PRO A 77 15.38 3.44 5.76
CA PRO A 77 13.95 3.57 5.73
C PRO A 77 13.32 3.06 7.04
N SER A 78 12.35 3.79 7.56
CA SER A 78 11.51 3.29 8.65
C SER A 78 10.52 2.28 8.06
N ARG A 79 10.75 0.99 8.35
CA ARG A 79 9.80 -0.08 8.01
C ARG A 79 8.78 -0.23 9.13
N GLY A 80 7.62 -0.81 8.80
CA GLY A 80 6.66 -1.25 9.81
C GLY A 80 7.24 -2.35 10.70
N ASP A 81 6.43 -2.95 11.55
CA ASP A 81 6.85 -4.10 12.35
C ASP A 81 7.40 -5.22 11.45
N MET A 82 8.69 -5.51 11.58
CA MET A 82 9.40 -6.52 10.80
C MET A 82 9.54 -7.84 11.55
N THR A 83 8.97 -8.00 12.75
CA THR A 83 9.20 -9.17 13.62
C THR A 83 8.94 -10.49 12.89
N LEU A 84 7.82 -10.59 12.17
CA LEU A 84 7.47 -11.78 11.37
C LEU A 84 8.48 -12.06 10.23
N TRP A 85 9.00 -11.00 9.61
CA TRP A 85 10.00 -11.13 8.56
C TRP A 85 11.36 -11.53 9.15
N THR A 86 11.74 -10.93 10.26
CA THR A 86 12.97 -11.26 11.02
C THR A 86 12.95 -12.73 11.45
N GLU A 87 11.88 -13.20 12.08
CA GLU A 87 11.71 -14.60 12.48
C GLU A 87 11.83 -15.56 11.29
N TYR A 88 11.16 -15.24 10.17
CA TYR A 88 11.27 -16.02 8.94
C TYR A 88 12.73 -16.12 8.44
N ARG A 89 13.44 -14.99 8.44
CA ARG A 89 14.84 -14.93 8.02
C ARG A 89 15.75 -15.75 8.92
N ASP A 90 15.53 -15.69 10.23
CA ASP A 90 16.29 -16.45 11.23
C ASP A 90 16.11 -17.95 11.03
N MET A 91 14.86 -18.41 10.88
CA MET A 91 14.55 -19.81 10.57
C MET A 91 15.14 -20.27 9.22
N SER A 92 15.29 -19.36 8.27
CA SER A 92 15.79 -19.65 6.92
C SER A 92 17.31 -19.45 6.77
N GLY A 93 18.02 -19.01 7.82
CA GLY A 93 19.44 -18.68 7.76
C GLY A 93 19.78 -17.50 6.81
N LEU A 94 18.85 -16.57 6.60
CA LEU A 94 19.01 -15.43 5.71
C LEU A 94 19.52 -14.20 6.48
N GLY A 95 20.73 -13.71 6.19
CA GLY A 95 21.25 -12.49 6.84
C GLY A 95 20.41 -11.24 6.54
N TYR A 96 20.29 -10.26 7.44
CA TYR A 96 19.27 -9.20 7.34
C TYR A 96 19.42 -8.18 6.19
N GLY A 97 20.52 -8.24 5.44
CA GLY A 97 20.91 -7.22 4.47
C GLY A 97 21.92 -6.23 5.08
N PRO A 98 22.45 -5.29 4.26
CA PRO A 98 23.29 -4.20 4.74
C PRO A 98 22.52 -3.18 5.59
#